data_AF-A0A7W6RI26-F1
#
_entry.id   AF-A0A7W6RI26-F1
#
_cell.length_a   1.000
_cell.length_b   1.000
_cell.length_c   1.000
_cell.angle_alpha   90.00
_cell.angle_beta   90.00
_cell.angle_gamma   90.00
#
_symmetry.space_group_name_H-M   'P 1'
#
loop_
_entity.id
_entity.type
_entity.pdbx_description
1 polymer ?
#
loop_
_entity_poly.entity_id
_entity_poly.type
_entity_poly.pdbx_seq_one_letter_code
_entity_poly.pdbx_strand_id
1 'polypeptide(L)' 'MSALTPPEHENNEIVVQAAIYLVDEKDPPQPIIPYIRERFGLTAVEACEACAMAQRFRTYRVAHA' A
#
# COMPACT_ATOMS: atom_id res chain seq x y z
N MET A 1 -11.46 5.24 25.64
CA MET A 1 -10.64 4.51 24.65
C MET A 1 -11.39 4.60 23.33
N SER A 2 -11.04 5.55 22.47
CA SER A 2 -11.80 5.79 21.23
C SER A 2 -11.55 4.63 20.27
N ALA A 3 -12.49 3.70 20.24
CA ALA A 3 -12.53 2.62 19.27
C ALA A 3 -12.82 3.21 17.88
N LEU A 4 -11.80 3.30 17.03
CA LEU A 4 -11.92 3.70 15.64
C LEU A 4 -12.33 2.48 14.80
N THR A 5 -13.60 2.38 14.39
CA THR A 5 -14.09 1.51 13.29
C THR A 5 -15.43 2.12 12.84
N PRO A 6 -15.78 2.29 11.53
CA PRO A 6 -15.87 1.18 10.55
C PRO A 6 -15.05 1.24 9.22
N PRO A 7 -15.07 2.21 8.27
CA PRO A 7 -14.38 2.04 6.98
C PRO A 7 -12.94 2.61 6.92
N GLU A 8 -12.62 3.62 7.73
CA GLU A 8 -11.31 4.30 7.64
C GLU A 8 -10.14 3.41 8.12
N HIS A 9 -10.38 2.55 9.12
CA HIS A 9 -9.38 1.60 9.59
C HIS A 9 -9.16 0.46 8.58
N GLU A 10 -10.24 -0.08 8.02
CA GLU A 10 -10.18 -1.13 7.00
C GLU A 10 -9.44 -0.64 5.74
N ASN A 11 -9.71 0.59 5.30
CA ASN A 11 -9.01 1.18 4.17
C ASN A 11 -7.51 1.37 4.47
N ASN A 12 -7.15 1.80 5.68
CA ASN A 12 -5.75 1.94 6.08
C ASN A 12 -5.03 0.58 6.11
N GLU A 13 -5.69 -0.47 6.60
CA GLU A 13 -5.15 -1.83 6.56
C GLU A 13 -4.93 -2.32 5.12
N ILE A 14 -5.88 -2.10 4.21
CA ILE A 14 -5.75 -2.49 2.80
C ILE A 14 -4.61 -1.72 2.12
N VAL A 15 -4.45 -0.43 2.40
CA VAL A 15 -3.32 0.38 1.91
C VAL A 15 -1.99 -0.18 2.38
N VAL A 16 -1.87 -0.58 3.65
CA VAL A 16 -0.67 -1.21 4.20
C VAL A 16 -0.40 -2.56 3.52
N GLN A 17 -1.42 -3.39 3.33
CA GLN A 17 -1.28 -4.67 2.63
C GLN A 17 -0.83 -4.48 1.17
N ALA A 18 -1.39 -3.50 0.46
CA ALA A 18 -0.96 -3.14 -0.89
C ALA A 18 0.51 -2.67 -0.91
N ALA A 19 0.91 -1.87 0.08
CA ALA A 19 2.29 -1.42 0.21
C ALA A 19 3.28 -2.56 0.47
N ILE A 20 2.93 -3.51 1.35
CA ILE A 20 3.76 -4.70 1.62
C ILE A 20 3.89 -5.54 0.35
N TYR A 21 2.77 -5.82 -0.31
CA TYR A 21 2.79 -6.55 -1.58
C TYR A 21 3.70 -5.89 -2.62
N LEU A 22 3.64 -4.56 -2.75
CA LEU A 22 4.51 -3.81 -3.66
C LEU A 22 6.00 -3.95 -3.31
N VAL A 23 6.35 -4.02 -2.02
CA VAL A 23 7.74 -4.21 -1.59
C VAL A 23 8.27 -5.57 -2.01
N ASP A 24 7.44 -6.60 -1.90
CA ASP A 24 7.80 -7.98 -2.23
C ASP A 24 7.74 -8.27 -3.75
N GLU A 25 6.89 -7.54 -4.48
CA GLU A 25 6.77 -7.64 -5.94
C GLU A 25 8.00 -7.06 -6.64
N LYS A 26 8.69 -7.90 -7.42
CA LYS A 26 9.95 -7.56 -8.09
C LYS A 26 9.74 -6.97 -9.48
N ASP A 27 8.67 -7.40 -10.16
CA ASP A 27 8.34 -6.94 -11.51
C ASP A 27 6.83 -6.61 -11.60
N PRO A 28 6.41 -5.49 -10.99
CA PRO A 28 5.00 -5.17 -10.98
C PRO A 28 4.55 -4.64 -12.35
N PRO A 29 3.34 -5.04 -12.80
CA PRO A 29 2.82 -4.60 -14.09
C PRO A 29 2.62 -3.09 -14.14
N GLN A 30 2.95 -2.51 -15.30
CA GLN A 30 2.74 -1.10 -15.59
C GLN A 30 1.46 -0.90 -16.41
N PRO A 31 0.63 0.10 -16.09
CA PRO A 31 0.82 1.09 -15.02
C PRO A 31 0.43 0.58 -13.62
N ILE A 32 1.26 0.88 -12.62
CA ILE A 32 1.11 0.34 -11.26
C ILE A 32 -0.17 0.78 -10.53
N ILE A 33 -0.58 2.04 -10.71
CA ILE A 33 -1.70 2.62 -9.95
C ILE A 33 -3.03 1.95 -10.35
N PRO A 34 -3.41 1.87 -11.65
CA PRO A 34 -4.60 1.11 -12.05
C PRO A 34 -4.59 -0.35 -11.57
N TYR A 35 -3.43 -1.01 -11.66
CA TYR A 35 -3.28 -2.40 -11.23
C TYR A 35 -3.58 -2.60 -9.75
N ILE A 36 -2.99 -1.78 -8.88
CA ILE A 36 -3.20 -1.89 -7.42
C ILE A 36 -4.63 -1.52 -7.04
N ARG A 37 -5.24 -0.55 -7.72
CA ARG A 37 -6.65 -0.19 -7.51
C ARG A 37 -7.57 -1.36 -7.81
N GLU A 38 -7.41 -2.00 -8.96
CA GLU A 38 -8.23 -3.16 -9.36
C GLU A 38 -8.00 -4.36 -8.44
N ARG A 39 -6.75 -4.58 -8.02
CA ARG A 39 -6.37 -5.74 -7.20
C ARG A 39 -6.86 -5.66 -5.76
N PHE A 40 -6.84 -4.48 -5.16
CA PHE A 40 -7.14 -4.27 -3.75
C PHE A 40 -8.45 -3.51 -3.50
N GLY A 41 -9.16 -3.10 -4.55
CA GLY A 41 -10.38 -2.31 -4.43
C GLY A 41 -10.14 -0.87 -3.94
N LEU A 42 -8.93 -0.34 -4.14
CA LEU A 42 -8.51 0.97 -3.64
C LEU A 42 -8.92 2.11 -4.58
N THR A 43 -9.13 3.29 -3.99
CA THR A 43 -9.20 4.54 -4.71
C THR A 43 -7.83 4.93 -5.28
N ALA A 44 -7.81 5.93 -6.19
CA ALA A 44 -6.55 6.41 -6.74
C ALA A 44 -5.63 7.05 -5.68
N VAL A 45 -6.21 7.69 -4.66
CA VAL A 45 -5.44 8.31 -3.57
C VAL A 45 -4.78 7.23 -2.71
N GLU A 46 -5.55 6.24 -2.29
CA GLU A 46 -5.05 5.10 -1.49
C GLU A 46 -3.99 4.28 -2.23
N ALA A 47 -4.14 4.10 -3.54
CA ALA A 47 -3.11 3.43 -4.35
C ALA A 47 -1.81 4.25 -4.42
N CYS A 48 -1.90 5.58 -4.54
CA CYS A 48 -0.73 6.46 -4.47
C CYS A 48 -0.07 6.40 -3.09
N GLU A 49 -0.86 6.37 -2.01
CA GLU A 49 -0.37 6.21 -0.65
C GLU A 49 0.35 4.87 -0.46
N ALA A 50 -0.22 3.77 -0.95
CA ALA A 50 0.42 2.45 -0.92
C ALA A 50 1.76 2.45 -1.67
N CYS A 51 1.83 3.09 -2.84
CA CYS A 51 3.09 3.23 -3.59
C CYS A 51 4.13 4.09 -2.85
N ALA A 52 3.71 5.17 -2.18
CA ALA A 52 4.61 5.99 -1.37
C ALA A 52 5.11 5.23 -0.12
N MET A 53 4.21 4.48 0.53
CA MET A 53 4.52 3.65 1.69
C MET A 53 5.49 2.51 1.33
N ALA A 54 5.29 1.84 0.19
CA ALA A 54 6.19 0.81 -0.31
C ALA A 54 7.61 1.35 -0.55
N GLN A 55 7.74 2.56 -1.10
CA GLN A 55 9.05 3.21 -1.25
C GLN A 55 9.74 3.42 0.10
N ARG A 56 9.01 3.91 1.10
CA ARG A 56 9.54 4.08 2.47
C ARG A 56 9.98 2.75 3.06
N PHE A 57 9.19 1.69 2.92
CA PHE A 57 9.52 0.35 3.42
C PHE A 57 10.79 -0.22 2.79
N ARG A 58 11.00 -0.01 1.47
CA ARG A 58 12.26 -0.39 0.81
C ARG A 58 13.45 0.36 1.41
N THR A 59 13.32 1.67 1.64
CA THR A 59 14.36 2.48 2.28
C THR A 59 14.66 1.99 3.71
N TYR A 60 13.64 1.71 4.52
CA TYR A 60 13.83 1.17 5.87
C TYR A 60 14.53 -0.20 5.85
N ARG A 61 14.18 -1.10 4.92
CA ARG A 61 14.87 -2.40 4.79
C ARG A 61 16.34 -2.24 4.46
N VAL A 62 16.71 -1.24 3.64
CA VAL A 62 18.12 -0.96 3.31
C VAL A 62 18.86 -0.32 4.48
N ALA A 63 18.22 0.59 5.22
CA ALA A 63 18.85 1.26 6.35
C ALA A 63 19.11 0.36 7.58
N HIS A 64 18.39 -0.77 7.67
CA HIS A 64 18.49 -1.74 8.76
C HIS A 64 19.08 -3.11 8.34
N ALA A 65 19.65 -3.21 7.13
CA ALA A 65 20.35 -4.39 6.62
C ALA A 65 21.86 -4.32 6.88
#